data_AF-A0AAE4AZ17-F1
#
_entry.id   AF-A0AAE4AZ17-F1
#
_cell.length_a   1.000
_cell.length_b   1.000
_cell.length_c   1.000
_cell.angle_alpha   90.00
_cell.angle_beta   90.00
_cell.angle_gamma   90.00
#
_symmetry.space_group_name_H-M   'P 1'
#
loop_
_entity.id
_entity.type
_entity.pdbx_description
1 polymer ?
#
loop_
_entity_poly.entity_id
_entity_poly.type
_entity_poly.pdbx_seq_one_letter_code
_entity_poly.pdbx_strand_id
1 'polypeptide(L)'
;MSRIPDLAAALERFLERVEPYDTAPGDGPVATVQVAGLRADLTGYTARALAAALDAYTDPGDRGQCPSCGSRRLDTSLTCYDCGTVGGIFGATLAARAEHIRSWGASPPS
;
A
#
# COMPACT_ATOMS: atom_id res chain seq x y z
N MET A 1 7.10 9.75 18.70
CA MET A 1 6.77 8.33 18.89
C MET A 1 5.47 8.07 18.15
N SER A 2 5.51 7.40 17.00
CA SER A 2 4.27 6.97 16.33
C SER A 2 3.55 6.03 17.29
N ARG A 3 2.31 6.35 17.66
CA ARG A 3 1.44 5.41 18.37
C ARG A 3 1.39 4.16 17.51
N ILE A 4 1.84 3.03 18.05
CA ILE A 4 1.53 1.73 17.45
C ILE A 4 0.00 1.71 17.28
N PRO A 5 -0.51 1.58 16.06
CA PRO A 5 -1.96 1.49 15.86
C PRO A 5 -2.50 0.35 16.72
N ASP A 6 -3.70 0.54 17.29
CA ASP A 6 -4.37 -0.55 18.00
C ASP A 6 -4.60 -1.71 17.00
N LEU A 7 -3.77 -2.74 17.14
CA LEU A 7 -3.70 -3.84 16.19
C LEU A 7 -4.94 -4.73 16.30
N ALA A 8 -5.52 -4.86 17.50
CA ALA A 8 -6.77 -5.58 17.70
C ALA A 8 -7.91 -4.87 16.97
N ALA A 9 -8.06 -3.56 17.18
CA ALA A 9 -9.08 -2.76 16.50
C ALA A 9 -8.86 -2.68 14.97
N ALA A 10 -7.62 -2.79 14.50
CA ALA A 10 -7.33 -2.88 13.07
C ALA A 10 -7.76 -4.23 12.47
N LEU A 11 -7.50 -5.33 13.18
CA LEU A 11 -7.92 -6.67 12.76
C LEU A 11 -9.44 -6.81 12.77
N GLU A 12 -10.13 -6.32 13.81
CA GLU A 12 -11.59 -6.33 13.90
C GLU A 12 -12.24 -5.61 12.71
N ARG A 13 -11.85 -4.35 12.44
CA ARG A 13 -12.34 -3.59 11.28
C ARG A 13 -12.00 -4.23 9.92
N PHE A 14 -10.90 -4.97 9.85
CA PHE A 14 -10.56 -5.73 8.65
C PHE A 14 -11.56 -6.87 8.45
N LEU A 15 -11.84 -7.65 9.49
CA LEU A 15 -12.77 -8.79 9.43
C LEU A 15 -14.20 -8.34 9.13
N GLU A 16 -14.70 -7.30 9.81
CA GLU A 16 -16.03 -6.72 9.56
C GLU A 16 -16.21 -6.28 8.10
N ARG A 17 -15.14 -5.75 7.47
CA ARG A 17 -15.19 -5.33 6.06
C ARG A 17 -15.21 -6.50 5.09
N VAL A 18 -14.64 -7.64 5.47
CA VAL A 18 -14.49 -8.82 4.62
C VAL A 18 -15.66 -9.78 4.77
N GLU A 19 -16.26 -9.86 5.97
CA GLU A 19 -17.36 -10.75 6.33
C GLU A 19 -18.52 -10.77 5.31
N PRO A 20 -19.03 -9.64 4.78
CA PRO A 20 -20.15 -9.65 3.83
C PRO A 20 -19.86 -10.38 2.51
N TYR A 21 -18.59 -10.63 2.18
CA TYR A 21 -18.16 -11.30 0.96
C TYR A 21 -17.87 -12.79 1.16
N ASP A 22 -17.94 -13.29 2.39
CA ASP A 22 -17.81 -14.71 2.67
C ASP A 22 -19.11 -15.44 2.33
N THR A 23 -19.13 -16.09 1.16
CA THR A 23 -20.31 -16.78 0.63
C THR A 23 -20.47 -18.21 1.14
N ALA A 24 -19.48 -18.73 1.90
CA ALA A 24 -19.51 -20.08 2.46
C ALA A 24 -18.97 -20.12 3.91
N PRO A 25 -19.61 -19.42 4.86
CA PRO A 25 -19.13 -19.34 6.24
C PRO A 25 -19.26 -20.67 7.02
N GLY A 26 -19.97 -21.67 6.46
CA GLY A 26 -20.30 -22.93 7.12
C GLY A 26 -19.18 -23.97 7.17
N ASP A 27 -18.07 -23.77 6.44
CA ASP A 27 -16.97 -24.77 6.34
C ASP A 27 -16.09 -24.87 7.60
N GLY A 28 -16.46 -24.15 8.65
CA GLY A 28 -15.70 -24.10 9.90
C GLY A 28 -14.41 -23.28 9.77
N PRO A 29 -13.75 -23.02 10.91
CA PRO A 29 -12.53 -22.23 10.91
C PRO A 29 -11.33 -23.02 10.37
N VAL A 30 -10.58 -22.42 9.45
CA VAL A 30 -9.35 -22.99 8.89
C VAL A 30 -8.10 -22.50 9.61
N ALA A 31 -8.21 -21.38 10.34
CA ALA A 31 -7.12 -20.79 11.10
C ALA A 31 -7.65 -19.95 12.26
N THR A 32 -6.80 -19.68 13.25
CA THR A 32 -7.06 -18.73 14.33
C THR A 32 -5.94 -17.69 14.38
N VAL A 33 -6.31 -16.42 14.52
CA VAL A 33 -5.37 -15.33 14.79
C VAL A 33 -5.59 -14.80 16.20
N GLN A 34 -4.49 -14.60 16.94
CA GLN A 34 -4.51 -13.99 18.27
C GLN A 34 -3.61 -12.75 18.31
N VAL A 35 -4.19 -11.62 18.70
CA VAL A 35 -3.54 -10.30 18.68
C VAL A 35 -3.98 -9.50 19.90
N ALA A 36 -3.05 -9.13 20.78
CA ALA A 36 -3.31 -8.22 21.90
C ALA A 36 -4.57 -8.57 22.73
N GLY A 37 -4.87 -9.87 22.91
CA GLY A 37 -6.05 -10.36 23.63
C GLY A 37 -7.29 -10.61 22.77
N LEU A 38 -7.33 -10.10 21.54
CA LEU A 38 -8.32 -10.50 20.53
C LEU A 38 -7.99 -11.89 20.01
N ARG A 39 -9.01 -12.75 19.93
CA ARG A 39 -8.95 -14.04 19.23
C ARG A 39 -10.02 -14.03 18.15
N ALA A 40 -9.61 -14.26 16.90
CA ALA A 40 -10.49 -14.35 15.75
C ALA A 40 -10.27 -15.68 15.02
N ASP A 41 -11.34 -16.43 14.82
CA ASP A 41 -11.34 -17.63 14.00
C ASP A 41 -11.68 -17.25 12.55
N LEU A 42 -10.88 -17.76 11.61
CA LEU A 42 -10.94 -17.38 10.21
C LEU A 42 -11.53 -18.52 9.38
N THR A 43 -12.48 -18.19 8.51
CA THR A 43 -12.94 -19.06 7.42
C THR A 43 -11.88 -19.12 6.31
N GLY A 44 -12.07 -20.04 5.36
CA GLY A 44 -11.21 -20.11 4.17
C GLY A 44 -11.20 -18.82 3.34
N TYR A 45 -12.28 -18.03 3.40
CA TYR A 45 -12.35 -16.74 2.72
C TYR A 45 -11.56 -15.65 3.47
N THR A 46 -11.82 -15.46 4.77
CA THR A 46 -11.13 -14.42 5.55
C THR A 46 -9.64 -14.71 5.73
N ALA A 47 -9.24 -15.97 5.80
CA ALA A 47 -7.82 -16.37 5.80
C ALA A 47 -7.09 -15.96 4.49
N ARG A 48 -7.71 -16.17 3.33
CA ARG A 48 -7.15 -15.75 2.03
C ARG A 48 -7.08 -14.23 1.91
N ALA A 49 -8.11 -13.53 2.39
CA ALA A 49 -8.12 -12.07 2.40
C ALA A 49 -6.98 -11.51 3.28
N LEU A 50 -6.76 -12.11 4.47
CA LEU A 50 -5.68 -11.72 5.36
C LEU A 50 -4.31 -11.98 4.72
N ALA A 51 -4.12 -13.16 4.11
CA ALA A 51 -2.88 -13.47 3.39
C ALA A 51 -2.60 -12.45 2.29
N ALA A 52 -3.59 -12.13 1.46
CA ALA A 52 -3.44 -11.12 0.40
C ALA A 52 -3.11 -9.72 0.95
N ALA A 53 -3.66 -9.34 2.11
CA ALA A 53 -3.36 -8.07 2.76
C ALA A 53 -1.91 -8.02 3.29
N LEU A 54 -1.41 -9.13 3.83
CA LEU A 54 -0.02 -9.26 4.28
C LEU A 54 0.96 -9.26 3.10
N ASP A 55 0.63 -9.98 2.02
CA ASP A 55 1.47 -10.02 0.80
C ASP A 55 1.52 -8.66 0.09
N ALA A 56 0.46 -7.86 0.17
CA ALA A 56 0.42 -6.50 -0.38
C ALA A 56 1.16 -5.45 0.48
N TYR A 57 1.61 -5.81 1.69
CA TYR A 57 2.34 -4.88 2.55
C TYR A 57 3.68 -4.51 1.89
N THR A 58 3.89 -3.21 1.69
CA THR A 58 5.18 -2.63 1.28
C THR A 58 5.71 -1.79 2.42
N ASP A 59 6.94 -2.05 2.87
CA ASP A 59 7.53 -1.25 3.93
C ASP A 59 7.68 0.21 3.47
N PRO A 60 7.23 1.21 4.23
CA PRO A 60 7.43 2.60 3.87
C PRO A 60 8.92 2.97 3.67
N GLY A 61 9.84 2.25 4.32
CA GLY A 61 11.28 2.35 4.14
C GLY A 61 11.78 1.82 2.80
N ASP A 62 11.05 0.91 2.15
CA ASP A 62 11.41 0.37 0.82
C ASP A 62 11.21 1.39 -0.30
N ARG A 63 10.55 2.53 -0.01
CA ARG A 63 10.37 3.63 -0.99
C ARG A 63 11.68 4.31 -1.37
N GLY A 64 12.75 4.11 -0.60
CA GLY A 64 14.06 4.68 -0.87
C GLY A 64 14.21 6.15 -0.46
N GLN A 65 15.15 6.84 -1.10
CA GLN A 65 15.45 8.26 -0.84
C GLN A 65 15.05 9.11 -2.04
N CYS A 66 14.53 10.31 -1.78
CA CYS A 66 14.26 11.31 -2.78
C CYS A 66 15.56 11.62 -3.54
N PRO A 67 15.58 11.53 -4.88
CA PRO A 67 16.78 11.78 -5.66
C PRO A 67 17.19 13.26 -5.68
N SER A 68 16.27 14.17 -5.35
CA SER A 68 16.55 15.61 -5.32
C SER A 68 17.11 16.07 -3.97
N CYS A 69 16.50 15.68 -2.86
CA CYS A 69 16.84 16.21 -1.53
C CYS A 69 17.35 15.15 -0.54
N GLY A 70 17.45 13.88 -0.93
CA GLY A 70 17.91 12.77 -0.07
C GLY A 70 16.92 12.32 1.01
N SER A 71 15.74 12.95 1.11
CA SER A 71 14.74 12.60 2.14
C SER A 71 14.16 11.20 1.93
N ARG A 72 13.92 10.47 3.03
CA ARG A 72 13.21 9.17 3.02
C ARG A 72 11.68 9.30 3.09
N ARG A 73 11.15 10.52 3.07
CA ARG A 73 9.71 10.80 3.25
C ARG A 73 9.01 10.81 1.89
N LEU A 74 9.01 9.66 1.22
CA LEU A 74 8.27 9.44 -0.02
C LEU A 74 6.89 8.86 0.30
N ASP A 75 5.84 9.33 -0.35
CA ASP A 75 4.51 8.72 -0.27
C ASP A 75 4.38 7.48 -1.18
N THR A 76 3.21 6.87 -1.21
CA THR A 76 2.94 5.68 -2.06
C THR A 76 2.98 5.97 -3.55
N SER A 77 2.85 7.24 -3.96
CA SER A 77 3.01 7.70 -5.35
C SER A 77 4.46 8.13 -5.64
N LEU A 78 5.38 7.90 -4.71
CA LEU A 78 6.79 8.30 -4.78
C LEU A 78 6.98 9.83 -4.76
N THR A 79 6.01 10.59 -4.25
CA THR A 79 6.13 12.05 -4.06
C THR A 79 6.86 12.33 -2.75
N CYS A 80 7.89 13.17 -2.80
CA CYS A 80 8.60 13.59 -1.59
C CYS A 80 7.78 14.64 -0.83
N TYR A 81 7.50 14.38 0.45
CA TYR A 81 6.79 15.34 1.32
C TYR A 81 7.60 16.61 1.62
N ASP A 82 8.93 16.56 1.53
CA ASP A 82 9.76 17.69 1.93
C ASP A 82 10.06 18.65 0.77
N CYS A 83 10.26 18.14 -0.45
CA CYS A 83 10.58 18.97 -1.62
C CYS A 83 9.54 18.92 -2.75
N GLY A 84 8.48 18.11 -2.62
CA GLY A 84 7.43 17.96 -3.64
C GLY A 84 7.86 17.23 -4.91
N THR A 85 9.12 16.81 -5.02
CA THR A 85 9.63 16.11 -6.20
C THR A 85 9.11 14.67 -6.23
N VAL A 86 8.57 14.25 -7.37
CA VAL A 86 8.24 12.84 -7.63
C VAL A 86 9.54 12.08 -7.92
N GLY A 87 9.92 11.19 -7.02
CA GLY A 87 11.25 10.57 -6.97
C GLY A 87 11.23 9.05 -6.85
N GLY A 88 11.81 8.37 -7.85
CA GLY A 88 12.08 6.93 -7.96
C GLY A 88 12.47 6.60 -9.40
N ILE A 89 13.02 5.42 -9.72
CA ILE A 89 13.37 5.04 -11.13
C ILE A 89 12.14 5.20 -12.05
N PHE A 90 10.96 4.85 -11.56
CA PHE A 90 9.69 5.04 -12.26
C PHE A 90 9.31 6.52 -12.44
N GLY A 91 9.51 7.34 -11.41
CA GLY A 91 9.28 8.80 -11.47
C GLY A 91 10.21 9.49 -12.48
N ALA A 92 11.49 9.12 -12.50
CA ALA A 92 12.44 9.61 -13.50
C ALA A 92 12.06 9.20 -14.93
N THR A 93 11.59 7.97 -15.11
CA THR A 93 11.11 7.47 -16.40
C THR A 93 9.85 8.21 -16.87
N LEU A 94 8.90 8.47 -15.97
CA LEU A 94 7.70 9.27 -16.26
C LEU A 94 8.02 10.73 -16.57
N ALA A 95 8.91 11.37 -15.81
CA ALA A 95 9.34 12.75 -16.07
C ALA A 95 10.00 12.88 -17.45
N ALA A 96 10.93 11.98 -17.77
CA ALA A 96 11.58 11.94 -19.09
C ALA A 96 10.55 11.71 -20.22
N ARG A 97 9.56 10.84 -20.01
CA ARG A 97 8.47 10.61 -20.97
C ARG A 97 7.60 11.85 -21.16
N ALA A 98 7.26 12.56 -20.08
CA ALA A 98 6.43 13.77 -20.13
C ALA A 98 7.13 14.94 -20.81
N GLU A 99 8.45 15.10 -20.61
CA GLU A 99 9.27 16.06 -21.37
C GLU A 99 9.31 15.75 -22.86
N HIS A 100 9.48 14.48 -23.23
CA HIS A 100 9.49 14.06 -24.63
C HIS A 100 8.15 14.32 -25.35
N ILE A 101 7.02 14.13 -24.67
CA ILE A 101 5.69 14.46 -25.23
C ILE A 101 5.52 15.97 -25.41
N ARG A 102 5.99 16.78 -24.45
CA ARG A 102 5.92 18.25 -24.55
C ARG A 102 6.76 18.80 -25.69
N SER A 103 7.94 18.22 -25.96
CA SER A 103 8.78 18.65 -27.09
C SER A 103 8.18 18.28 -28.45
N TRP A 104 7.43 17.18 -28.55
CA TRP A 104 6.69 16.81 -29.76
C TRP A 104 5.52 17.75 -30.06
N GLY A 105 4.80 18.20 -29.02
CA GLY A 105 3.70 19.18 -29.18
C GLY A 105 4.15 20.61 -29.53
N ALA A 106 5.44 20.91 -29.39
CA ALA A 106 6.03 22.22 -29.67
C ALA A 106 6.69 22.34 -31.05
N SER A 107 6.68 21.28 -31.87
CA SER A 107 7.16 21.35 -33.25
C SER A 107 6.11 22.10 -34.10
N PRO A 108 6.42 23.25 -34.71
CA PRO A 108 5.47 23.92 -35.59
C PRO A 108 5.25 23.08 -36.85
N PRO A 109 4.02 23.03 -37.42
CA PRO A 109 3.79 22.37 -38.69
C PRO A 109 4.63 23.06 -39.78
N SER A 110 5.26 22.24 -40.62
CA SER A 110 6.10 22.63 -41.76
C SER A 110 5.30 23.32 -42.86
#